data_AF-J0DBD0-F1
#
_entry.id   AF-J0DBD0-F1
#
_cell.length_a   1.000
_cell.length_b   1.000
_cell.length_c   1.000
_cell.angle_alpha   90.00
_cell.angle_beta   90.00
_cell.angle_gamma   90.00
#
_symmetry.space_group_name_H-M   'P 1'
#
loop_
_entity.id
_entity.type
_entity.pdbx_description
1 polymer ?
#
loop_
_entity_poly.entity_id
_entity_poly.type
_entity_poly.pdbx_seq_one_letter_code
_entity_poly.pdbx_strand_id
1 'polypeptide(L)'
;MKLLTIVLLFLVSIVLSCADALWIHYYVHAGTHPNPRIAVNATHEAWNAFSVCLYIYGFLLATFNTGLVVLLPFAITLSTGPFIAPWVVMPVMQKHAWDHRCETWPVEVVLVGRARSNAHSTATFFINGVEGYQYGLYEGRSFLYQFQEGDADPLQIPMPTLQNVTYDLSSSSAVGVCLFSGQKQDCVSVNMDLDLDNKSYLRFEIDADLGFGVRHYILHAIDRDWQYSDDAPSMILRDEATGESVLRTAVTKPGDCTQLKVCVHTTNEARMLVPIGLLLIFQEKWAAGTTCGPKKL
;
A
#
# COMPACT_ATOMS: atom_id res chain seq x y z
N MET A 1 -4.40 3.03 -55.83
CA MET A 1 -4.12 4.06 -54.80
C MET A 1 -4.97 3.88 -53.54
N LYS A 2 -6.31 3.80 -53.63
CA LYS A 2 -7.20 3.67 -52.46
C LYS A 2 -6.93 2.47 -51.54
N LEU A 3 -6.65 1.28 -52.11
CA LEU A 3 -6.37 0.07 -51.32
C LEU A 3 -5.09 0.21 -50.47
N LEU A 4 -4.01 0.73 -51.05
CA LEU A 4 -2.75 0.94 -50.34
C LEU A 4 -2.93 1.90 -49.15
N THR A 5 -3.67 2.98 -49.34
CA THR A 5 -3.98 3.94 -48.26
C THR A 5 -4.77 3.27 -47.13
N ILE A 6 -5.78 2.46 -47.46
CA ILE A 6 -6.57 1.72 -46.45
C ILE A 6 -5.68 0.76 -45.66
N VAL A 7 -4.81 0.01 -46.35
CA VAL A 7 -3.88 -0.93 -45.71
C VAL A 7 -2.90 -0.19 -44.79
N LEU A 8 -2.34 0.94 -45.22
CA LEU A 8 -1.44 1.75 -44.39
C LEU A 8 -2.14 2.30 -43.14
N LEU A 9 -3.36 2.83 -43.28
CA LEU A 9 -4.15 3.32 -42.14
C LEU A 9 -4.49 2.20 -41.15
N PHE A 10 -4.80 1.00 -41.66
CA PHE A 10 -5.06 -0.16 -40.84
C PHE A 10 -3.82 -0.62 -40.06
N LEU A 11 -2.65 -0.65 -40.70
CA LEU A 11 -1.39 -0.97 -40.02
C LEU A 11 -1.06 0.06 -38.93
N VAL A 12 -1.27 1.35 -39.19
CA VAL A 12 -1.12 2.41 -38.18
C VAL A 12 -2.07 2.19 -37.01
N SER A 13 -3.35 1.89 -37.28
CA SER A 13 -4.34 1.57 -36.24
C SER A 13 -3.89 0.40 -35.36
N ILE A 14 -3.38 -0.69 -35.94
CA ILE A 14 -2.85 -1.84 -35.19
C ILE A 14 -1.69 -1.41 -34.28
N VAL A 15 -0.71 -0.67 -34.82
CA VAL A 15 0.46 -0.23 -34.03
C VAL A 15 0.04 0.63 -32.85
N LEU A 16 -0.90 1.57 -33.06
CA LEU A 16 -1.43 2.41 -31.99
C LEU A 16 -2.21 1.59 -30.95
N SER A 17 -3.01 0.61 -31.37
CA SER A 17 -3.70 -0.30 -30.45
C SER A 17 -2.74 -1.19 -29.66
N CYS A 18 -1.62 -1.62 -30.23
CA CYS A 18 -0.58 -2.33 -29.49
C CYS A 18 0.09 -1.43 -28.46
N ALA A 19 0.39 -0.18 -28.81
CA ALA A 19 0.95 0.80 -27.89
C ALA A 19 -0.01 1.08 -26.72
N ASP A 20 -1.31 1.21 -27.00
CA ASP A 20 -2.35 1.37 -26.00
C ASP A 20 -2.44 0.17 -25.04
N ALA A 21 -2.43 -1.05 -25.58
CA ALA A 21 -2.44 -2.27 -24.78
C ALA A 21 -1.24 -2.35 -23.83
N LEU A 22 -0.05 -1.93 -24.29
CA LEU A 22 1.15 -1.83 -23.45
C LEU A 22 0.98 -0.75 -22.36
N TRP A 23 0.38 0.38 -22.70
CA TRP A 23 0.10 1.46 -21.75
C TRP A 23 -0.85 0.98 -20.63
N ILE A 24 -1.94 0.31 -21.01
CA ILE A 24 -2.90 -0.31 -20.08
C ILE A 24 -2.23 -1.37 -19.22
N HIS A 25 -1.35 -2.18 -19.79
CA HIS A 25 -0.58 -3.16 -19.04
C HIS A 25 0.22 -2.51 -17.91
N TYR A 26 0.98 -1.44 -18.21
CA TYR A 26 1.72 -0.71 -17.18
C TYR A 26 0.81 -0.01 -16.16
N TYR A 27 -0.34 0.51 -16.60
CA TYR A 27 -1.36 1.08 -15.72
C TYR A 27 -1.88 0.04 -14.72
N VAL A 28 -2.37 -1.10 -15.22
CA VAL A 28 -2.86 -2.20 -14.38
C VAL A 28 -1.74 -2.71 -13.48
N HIS A 29 -0.53 -2.91 -14.01
CA HIS A 29 0.61 -3.37 -13.24
C HIS A 29 0.93 -2.41 -12.09
N ALA A 30 1.07 -1.11 -12.35
CA ALA A 30 1.38 -0.12 -11.32
C ALA A 30 0.28 -0.01 -10.25
N GLY A 31 -1.00 -0.02 -10.64
CA GLY A 31 -2.13 0.06 -9.70
C GLY A 31 -2.39 -1.22 -8.89
N THR A 32 -1.86 -2.37 -9.34
CA THR A 32 -1.95 -3.66 -8.64
C THR A 32 -0.66 -3.99 -7.88
N HIS A 33 0.45 -3.39 -8.32
CA HIS A 33 1.79 -3.54 -7.79
C HIS A 33 2.40 -2.18 -7.39
N PRO A 34 1.85 -1.48 -6.37
CA PRO A 34 2.38 -0.18 -5.96
C PRO A 34 3.84 -0.24 -5.50
N ASN A 35 4.27 -1.38 -4.97
CA ASN A 35 5.65 -1.66 -4.60
C ASN A 35 6.17 -2.92 -5.32
N PRO A 36 7.47 -3.04 -5.66
CA PRO A 36 8.39 -1.91 -5.83
C PRO A 36 7.90 -1.00 -6.96
N ARG A 37 8.20 0.29 -6.86
CA ARG A 37 7.82 1.26 -7.88
C ARG A 37 8.60 1.03 -9.18
N ILE A 38 7.92 1.27 -10.28
CA ILE A 38 8.46 1.34 -11.63
C ILE A 38 8.44 2.80 -12.10
N ALA A 39 9.03 3.09 -13.27
CA ALA A 39 9.11 4.45 -13.80
C ALA A 39 7.74 5.17 -13.87
N VAL A 40 6.67 4.42 -14.10
CA VAL A 40 5.30 4.91 -14.25
C VAL A 40 4.68 5.39 -12.92
N ASN A 41 5.02 4.74 -11.80
CA ASN A 41 4.53 5.08 -10.47
C ASN A 41 5.67 5.43 -9.51
N ALA A 42 6.79 5.95 -10.04
CA ALA A 42 7.94 6.37 -9.24
C ALA A 42 7.54 7.44 -8.21
N THR A 43 6.74 8.41 -8.66
CA THR A 43 6.06 9.39 -7.80
C THR A 43 4.56 9.32 -8.05
N HIS A 44 3.78 9.79 -7.08
CA HIS A 44 2.32 9.85 -7.21
C HIS A 44 1.87 10.85 -8.29
N GLU A 45 2.58 11.97 -8.42
CA GLU A 45 2.34 12.93 -9.51
C GLU A 45 2.57 12.29 -10.89
N ALA A 46 3.64 11.49 -11.04
CA ALA A 46 3.91 10.77 -12.28
C ALA A 46 2.81 9.74 -12.58
N TRP A 47 2.34 9.02 -11.56
CA TRP A 47 1.23 8.08 -11.68
C TRP A 47 -0.08 8.77 -12.12
N ASN A 48 -0.41 9.91 -11.51
CA ASN A 48 -1.58 10.71 -11.86
C ASN A 48 -1.49 11.24 -13.29
N ALA A 49 -0.35 11.80 -13.69
CA ALA A 49 -0.13 12.27 -15.07
C ALA A 49 -0.25 11.12 -16.08
N PHE A 50 0.36 9.97 -15.79
CA PHE A 50 0.29 8.78 -16.63
C PHE A 50 -1.15 8.28 -16.80
N SER A 51 -1.91 8.25 -15.70
CA SER A 51 -3.33 7.86 -15.68
C SER A 51 -4.19 8.78 -16.55
N VAL A 52 -4.00 10.10 -16.43
CA VAL A 52 -4.72 11.08 -17.25
C VAL A 52 -4.36 10.95 -18.73
N CYS A 53 -3.07 10.81 -19.04
CA CYS A 53 -2.60 10.62 -20.42
C CYS A 53 -3.15 9.35 -21.06
N LEU A 54 -3.26 8.25 -20.31
CA LEU A 54 -3.88 7.01 -20.77
C LEU A 54 -5.31 7.25 -21.28
N TYR A 55 -6.15 7.94 -20.50
CA TYR A 55 -7.54 8.20 -20.90
C TYR A 55 -7.65 9.15 -22.10
N ILE A 56 -6.80 10.18 -22.17
CA ILE A 56 -6.76 11.10 -23.33
C ILE A 56 -6.34 10.33 -24.59
N TYR A 57 -5.29 9.51 -24.49
CA TYR A 57 -4.80 8.71 -25.61
C TYR A 57 -5.84 7.69 -26.08
N GLY A 58 -6.46 6.96 -25.16
CA GLY A 58 -7.55 6.02 -25.45
C GLY A 58 -8.73 6.69 -26.19
N PHE A 59 -9.09 7.92 -25.82
CA PHE A 59 -10.12 8.70 -26.51
C PHE A 59 -9.75 9.07 -27.95
N LEU A 60 -8.53 9.55 -28.16
CA LEU A 60 -8.05 9.89 -29.50
C LEU A 60 -7.97 8.64 -30.39
N LEU A 61 -7.46 7.53 -29.85
CA LEU A 61 -7.38 6.27 -30.57
C LEU A 61 -8.76 5.69 -30.91
N ALA A 62 -9.71 5.73 -29.98
CA ALA A 62 -11.08 5.30 -30.24
C ALA A 62 -11.75 6.15 -31.32
N THR A 63 -11.54 7.46 -31.32
CA THR A 63 -12.05 8.37 -32.37
C THR A 63 -11.43 8.04 -33.73
N PHE A 64 -10.12 7.81 -33.78
CA PHE A 64 -9.41 7.41 -34.99
C PHE A 64 -9.91 6.07 -35.54
N ASN A 65 -10.03 5.05 -34.68
CA ASN A 65 -10.51 3.71 -35.06
C ASN A 65 -11.96 3.73 -35.52
N THR A 66 -12.82 4.54 -34.89
CA THR A 66 -14.22 4.69 -35.30
C THR A 66 -14.32 5.34 -36.68
N GLY A 67 -13.48 6.33 -36.99
CA GLY A 67 -13.42 6.95 -38.32
C GLY A 67 -13.00 5.99 -39.44
N LEU A 68 -12.36 4.87 -39.10
CA LEU A 68 -11.88 3.86 -40.04
C LEU A 68 -12.96 2.86 -40.50
N VAL A 69 -14.22 2.94 -40.01
CA VAL A 69 -15.55 2.30 -40.30
C VAL A 69 -15.65 0.99 -41.12
N VAL A 70 -14.71 0.66 -42.00
CA VAL A 70 -14.74 -0.42 -42.99
C VAL A 70 -14.69 -1.84 -42.35
N LEU A 71 -14.36 -1.97 -41.05
CA LEU A 71 -14.31 -3.26 -40.32
C LEU A 71 -15.06 -3.18 -38.98
N LEU A 72 -16.35 -2.85 -39.05
CA LEU A 72 -17.27 -2.55 -37.94
C LEU A 72 -17.09 -3.36 -36.64
N PRO A 73 -17.04 -4.70 -36.62
CA PRO A 73 -16.95 -5.43 -35.33
C PRO A 73 -15.58 -5.28 -34.66
N PHE A 74 -14.50 -5.35 -35.44
CA PHE A 74 -13.13 -5.19 -34.90
C PHE A 74 -12.87 -3.75 -34.44
N ALA A 75 -13.41 -2.77 -35.19
CA ALA A 75 -13.27 -1.36 -34.83
C ALA A 75 -13.93 -1.03 -33.47
N ILE A 76 -15.09 -1.63 -33.18
CA ILE A 76 -15.78 -1.45 -31.88
C ILE A 76 -14.98 -2.07 -30.74
N THR A 77 -14.43 -3.28 -30.91
CA THR A 77 -13.62 -3.92 -29.86
C THR A 77 -12.34 -3.14 -29.58
N LEU A 78 -11.67 -2.67 -30.64
CA LEU A 78 -10.44 -1.88 -30.52
C LEU A 78 -10.68 -0.46 -29.99
N SER A 79 -11.88 0.10 -30.15
CA SER A 79 -12.22 1.42 -29.62
C SER A 79 -12.73 1.38 -28.19
N THR A 80 -13.48 0.35 -27.79
CA THR A 80 -14.07 0.23 -26.45
C THR A 80 -13.18 -0.49 -25.44
N GLY A 81 -12.36 -1.44 -25.91
CA GLY A 81 -11.40 -2.18 -25.09
C GLY A 81 -10.52 -1.27 -24.21
N PRO A 82 -9.91 -0.20 -24.75
CA PRO A 82 -9.07 0.71 -23.98
C PRO A 82 -9.77 1.39 -22.80
N PHE A 83 -11.05 1.73 -23.00
CA PHE A 83 -11.85 2.38 -21.97
C PHE A 83 -12.32 1.40 -20.91
N ILE A 84 -12.67 0.18 -21.29
CA ILE A 84 -13.29 -0.79 -20.39
C ILE A 84 -12.22 -1.60 -19.66
N ALA A 85 -11.06 -1.85 -20.30
CA ALA A 85 -10.04 -2.73 -19.76
C ALA A 85 -9.49 -2.26 -18.40
N PRO A 86 -9.16 -0.97 -18.17
CA PRO A 86 -8.78 -0.50 -16.84
C PRO A 86 -9.84 -0.82 -15.78
N TRP A 87 -11.12 -0.62 -16.07
CA TRP A 87 -12.21 -0.81 -15.12
C TRP A 87 -12.55 -2.27 -14.83
N VAL A 88 -12.34 -3.16 -15.80
CA VAL A 88 -12.61 -4.60 -15.63
C VAL A 88 -11.38 -5.34 -15.12
N VAL A 89 -10.22 -5.07 -15.70
CA VAL A 89 -8.98 -5.80 -15.41
C VAL A 89 -8.40 -5.36 -14.07
N MET A 90 -8.45 -4.07 -13.72
CA MET A 90 -7.86 -3.59 -12.47
C MET A 90 -8.49 -4.23 -11.23
N PRO A 91 -9.82 -4.26 -11.04
CA PRO A 91 -10.41 -4.90 -9.85
C PRO A 91 -10.11 -6.40 -9.76
N VAL A 92 -10.09 -7.10 -10.90
CA VAL A 92 -9.73 -8.54 -10.96
C VAL A 92 -8.28 -8.75 -10.53
N MET A 93 -7.37 -7.93 -11.06
CA MET A 93 -5.95 -8.03 -10.72
C MET A 93 -5.66 -7.56 -9.30
N GLN A 94 -6.37 -6.55 -8.79
CA GLN A 94 -6.26 -6.10 -7.40
C GLN A 94 -6.78 -7.17 -6.45
N LYS A 95 -7.86 -7.87 -6.80
CA LYS A 95 -8.35 -9.02 -6.02
C LYS A 95 -7.32 -10.16 -6.02
N HIS A 96 -6.78 -10.50 -7.18
CA HIS A 96 -5.74 -11.51 -7.28
C HIS A 96 -4.50 -11.13 -6.45
N ALA A 97 -4.04 -9.89 -6.57
CA ALA A 97 -2.93 -9.35 -5.78
C ALA A 97 -3.24 -9.32 -4.29
N TRP A 98 -4.47 -8.97 -3.89
CA TRP A 98 -4.90 -9.05 -2.50
C TRP A 98 -4.76 -10.49 -2.00
N ASP A 99 -5.29 -11.47 -2.72
CA ASP A 99 -5.33 -12.87 -2.27
C ASP A 99 -3.92 -13.52 -2.22
N HIS A 100 -3.00 -13.21 -3.15
CA HIS A 100 -1.76 -14.00 -3.32
C HIS A 100 -0.45 -13.25 -2.99
N ARG A 101 -0.46 -11.92 -2.82
CA ARG A 101 0.80 -11.16 -2.78
C ARG A 101 1.68 -11.41 -1.57
N CYS A 102 1.08 -11.74 -0.43
CA CYS A 102 1.83 -12.04 0.78
C CYS A 102 2.12 -13.54 0.97
N GLU A 103 1.79 -14.42 0.00
CA GLU A 103 2.03 -15.88 0.13
C GLU A 103 3.50 -16.26 0.30
N THR A 104 4.41 -15.44 -0.23
CA THR A 104 5.86 -15.64 -0.09
C THR A 104 6.42 -15.12 1.23
N TRP A 105 5.59 -14.47 2.04
CA TRP A 105 5.97 -13.88 3.32
C TRP A 105 5.39 -14.72 4.47
N PRO A 106 6.14 -14.88 5.57
CA PRO A 106 5.66 -15.69 6.69
C PRO A 106 4.48 -15.07 7.43
N VAL A 107 4.32 -13.75 7.35
CA VAL A 107 3.27 -13.00 8.04
C VAL A 107 2.58 -12.04 7.08
N GLU A 108 1.26 -12.07 7.10
CA GLU A 108 0.39 -11.09 6.50
C GLU A 108 -0.25 -10.24 7.59
N VAL A 109 -0.36 -8.93 7.38
CA VAL A 109 -1.03 -8.01 8.31
C VAL A 109 -2.10 -7.25 7.55
N VAL A 110 -3.33 -7.30 8.04
CA VAL A 110 -4.46 -6.54 7.50
C VAL A 110 -4.74 -5.36 8.42
N LEU A 111 -4.48 -4.16 7.91
CA LEU A 111 -4.76 -2.90 8.57
C LEU A 111 -6.16 -2.45 8.19
N VAL A 112 -6.99 -2.14 9.18
CA VAL A 112 -8.36 -1.64 9.00
C VAL A 112 -8.45 -0.26 9.66
N GLY A 113 -8.50 0.79 8.84
CA GLY A 113 -8.72 2.15 9.30
C GLY A 113 -10.22 2.40 9.53
N ARG A 114 -10.63 2.72 10.75
CA ARG A 114 -12.04 2.95 11.11
C ARG A 114 -12.32 4.40 11.49
N ALA A 115 -11.82 5.32 10.69
CA ALA A 115 -12.08 6.74 10.90
C ALA A 115 -13.59 7.04 10.94
N ARG A 116 -14.00 7.87 11.90
CA ARG A 116 -15.40 8.30 12.12
C ARG A 116 -16.36 7.19 12.56
N SER A 117 -15.85 6.01 12.93
CA SER A 117 -16.61 4.97 13.62
C SER A 117 -16.33 5.04 15.13
N ASN A 118 -17.25 4.52 15.94
CA ASN A 118 -16.99 4.27 17.36
C ASN A 118 -16.04 3.08 17.58
N ALA A 119 -15.73 2.33 16.52
CA ALA A 119 -14.81 1.21 16.55
C ALA A 119 -13.38 1.67 16.28
N HIS A 120 -12.43 1.10 17.02
CA HIS A 120 -11.01 1.37 16.84
C HIS A 120 -10.48 0.85 15.51
N SER A 121 -9.48 1.56 14.96
CA SER A 121 -8.67 1.05 13.85
C SER A 121 -7.84 -0.14 14.34
N THR A 122 -7.65 -1.17 13.51
CA THR A 122 -7.06 -2.44 13.96
C THR A 122 -6.05 -2.99 12.96
N ALA A 123 -4.94 -3.54 13.46
CA ALA A 123 -4.01 -4.35 12.70
C ALA A 123 -4.17 -5.82 13.10
N THR A 124 -4.53 -6.68 12.15
CA THR A 124 -4.74 -8.11 12.39
C THR A 124 -3.63 -8.89 11.72
N PHE A 125 -2.94 -9.74 12.47
CA PHE A 125 -1.80 -10.52 12.01
C PHE A 125 -2.23 -11.93 11.66
N PHE A 126 -1.85 -12.39 10.47
CA PHE A 126 -2.12 -13.72 9.95
C PHE A 126 -0.78 -14.43 9.75
N ILE A 127 -0.60 -15.56 10.43
CA ILE A 127 0.60 -16.39 10.34
C ILE A 127 0.20 -17.66 9.60
N ASN A 128 0.80 -17.91 8.44
CA ASN A 128 0.42 -19.02 7.55
C ASN A 128 -1.09 -19.04 7.23
N GLY A 129 -1.70 -17.86 7.05
CA GLY A 129 -3.12 -17.70 6.73
C GLY A 129 -4.08 -17.88 7.91
N VAL A 130 -3.59 -18.15 9.12
CA VAL A 130 -4.40 -18.24 10.34
C VAL A 130 -4.26 -16.94 11.13
N GLU A 131 -5.39 -16.36 11.56
CA GLU A 131 -5.40 -15.19 12.44
C GLU A 131 -4.67 -15.52 13.75
N GLY A 132 -3.61 -14.77 14.06
CA GLY A 132 -2.74 -15.00 15.22
C GLY A 132 -3.05 -14.05 16.37
N TYR A 133 -2.89 -12.75 16.14
CA TYR A 133 -3.12 -11.71 17.14
C TYR A 133 -3.54 -10.40 16.49
N GLN A 134 -4.11 -9.49 17.28
CA GLN A 134 -4.63 -8.22 16.82
C GLN A 134 -4.13 -7.08 17.69
N TYR A 135 -3.86 -5.94 17.08
CA TYR A 135 -3.58 -4.68 17.77
C TYR A 135 -4.65 -3.64 17.43
N GLY A 136 -5.09 -2.90 18.44
CA GLY A 136 -5.96 -1.74 18.31
C GLY A 136 -5.15 -0.44 18.32
N LEU A 137 -5.62 0.53 17.54
CA LEU A 137 -5.15 1.90 17.58
C LEU A 137 -6.15 2.74 18.40
N TYR A 138 -5.65 3.32 19.48
CA TYR A 138 -6.40 4.22 20.34
C TYR A 138 -5.85 5.62 20.16
N GLU A 139 -6.72 6.54 19.74
CA GLU A 139 -6.37 7.95 19.64
C GLU A 139 -6.32 8.56 21.05
N GLY A 140 -5.17 9.14 21.39
CA GLY A 140 -4.96 9.87 22.64
C GLY A 140 -5.34 11.34 22.50
N ARG A 141 -4.60 12.22 23.17
CA ARG A 141 -4.70 13.68 22.96
C ARG A 141 -3.75 14.09 21.84
N SER A 142 -4.22 14.86 20.86
CA SER A 142 -3.45 15.58 19.83
C SER A 142 -2.12 14.93 19.39
N PHE A 143 -2.13 14.19 18.29
CA PHE A 143 -0.97 13.49 17.68
C PHE A 143 -0.37 12.34 18.48
N LEU A 144 -0.90 12.04 19.67
CA LEU A 144 -0.55 10.84 20.43
C LEU A 144 -1.44 9.66 20.01
N TYR A 145 -0.81 8.59 19.56
CA TYR A 145 -1.49 7.35 19.21
C TYR A 145 -0.95 6.19 20.03
N GLN A 146 -1.84 5.33 20.52
CA GLN A 146 -1.49 4.16 21.30
C GLN A 146 -1.84 2.90 20.51
N PHE A 147 -0.83 2.11 20.15
CA PHE A 147 -0.98 0.85 19.44
C PHE A 147 -0.81 -0.30 20.42
N GLN A 148 -1.91 -0.96 20.79
CA GLN A 148 -1.95 -1.93 21.89
C GLN A 148 -2.54 -3.27 21.45
N GLU A 149 -2.02 -4.37 22.00
CA GLU A 149 -2.57 -5.72 21.84
C GLU A 149 -4.04 -5.79 22.29
N GLY A 150 -4.89 -6.40 21.47
CA GLY A 150 -6.32 -6.59 21.75
C GLY A 150 -6.60 -7.79 22.66
N ASP A 151 -7.77 -7.81 23.30
CA ASP A 151 -8.22 -8.84 24.26
C ASP A 151 -8.55 -10.22 23.64
N ALA A 152 -7.95 -10.58 22.51
CA ALA A 152 -8.22 -11.86 21.86
C ALA A 152 -7.71 -13.03 22.74
N ASP A 153 -8.47 -14.12 22.78
CA ASP A 153 -8.05 -15.33 23.48
C ASP A 153 -6.69 -15.79 22.94
N PRO A 154 -5.69 -15.98 23.80
CA PRO A 154 -4.34 -16.22 23.36
C PRO A 154 -4.26 -17.57 22.65
N LEU A 155 -4.09 -17.54 21.34
CA LEU A 155 -3.56 -18.68 20.61
C LEU A 155 -2.17 -19.02 21.18
N GLN A 156 -1.78 -20.29 21.16
CA GLN A 156 -0.48 -20.82 21.67
C GLN A 156 0.78 -20.26 20.98
N ILE A 157 0.65 -19.16 20.25
CA ILE A 157 1.74 -18.47 19.58
C ILE A 157 2.45 -17.62 20.65
N PRO A 158 3.80 -17.61 20.70
CA PRO A 158 4.52 -16.77 21.65
C PRO A 158 4.06 -15.32 21.49
N MET A 159 3.51 -14.75 22.56
CA MET A 159 3.05 -13.37 22.56
C MET A 159 4.20 -12.41 22.25
N PRO A 160 3.95 -11.32 21.51
CA PRO A 160 4.93 -10.25 21.37
C PRO A 160 5.27 -9.67 22.74
N THR A 161 6.55 -9.50 23.02
CA THR A 161 7.01 -8.84 24.25
C THR A 161 6.56 -7.38 24.33
N LEU A 162 6.31 -6.75 23.18
CA LEU A 162 5.89 -5.36 23.04
C LEU A 162 4.37 -5.24 23.12
N GLN A 163 3.85 -4.74 24.24
CA GLN A 163 2.41 -4.64 24.49
C GLN A 163 1.79 -3.37 23.94
N ASN A 164 2.52 -2.26 24.03
CA ASN A 164 2.02 -0.95 23.68
C ASN A 164 3.11 -0.13 23.01
N VAL A 165 2.78 0.60 21.95
CA VAL A 165 3.61 1.67 21.38
C VAL A 165 2.84 2.97 21.38
N THR A 166 3.42 3.99 22.02
CA THR A 166 2.92 5.37 21.99
C THR A 166 3.70 6.15 20.94
N TYR A 167 3.01 6.68 19.93
CA TYR A 167 3.60 7.53 18.89
C TYR A 167 3.34 8.98 19.24
N ASP A 168 4.37 9.82 19.20
CA ASP A 168 4.26 11.28 19.20
C ASP A 168 4.74 11.81 17.85
N LEU A 169 3.77 12.11 16.96
CA LEU A 169 4.08 12.61 15.62
C LEU A 169 4.63 14.04 15.63
N SER A 170 4.50 14.78 16.74
CA SER A 170 5.02 16.16 16.83
C SER A 170 6.52 16.20 17.04
N SER A 171 7.03 15.27 17.85
CA SER A 171 8.48 15.05 18.06
C SER A 171 9.07 14.01 17.11
N SER A 172 8.24 13.41 16.26
CA SER A 172 8.61 12.26 15.41
C SER A 172 9.28 11.14 16.21
N SER A 173 8.73 10.83 17.38
CA SER A 173 9.27 9.79 18.27
C SER A 173 8.20 8.77 18.65
N ALA A 174 8.62 7.59 19.06
CA ALA A 174 7.73 6.60 19.65
C ALA A 174 8.39 5.90 20.83
N VAL A 175 7.58 5.52 21.83
CA VAL A 175 8.03 4.79 23.01
C VAL A 175 7.17 3.55 23.17
N GLY A 176 7.83 2.39 23.28
CA GLY A 176 7.19 1.12 23.47
C GLY A 176 7.37 0.55 24.86
N VAL A 177 6.31 -0.05 25.39
CA VAL A 177 6.27 -0.70 26.71
C VAL A 177 6.19 -2.21 26.50
N CYS A 178 7.10 -2.93 27.15
CA CYS A 178 7.12 -4.39 27.14
C CYS A 178 6.69 -4.96 28.49
N LEU A 179 6.24 -6.20 28.47
CA LEU A 179 5.96 -6.97 29.68
C LEU A 179 7.11 -7.95 29.96
N PHE A 180 7.92 -7.67 30.98
CA PHE A 180 8.95 -8.57 31.46
C PHE A 180 8.56 -9.12 32.83
N SER A 181 8.41 -10.44 32.94
CA SER A 181 8.08 -11.11 34.21
C SER A 181 6.85 -10.51 34.92
N GLY A 182 5.87 -10.02 34.16
CA GLY A 182 4.66 -9.37 34.67
C GLY A 182 4.79 -7.88 35.03
N GLN A 183 5.98 -7.28 34.88
CA GLN A 183 6.18 -5.84 35.04
C GLN A 183 6.22 -5.13 33.68
N LYS A 184 5.54 -3.98 33.61
CA LYS A 184 5.54 -3.09 32.45
C LYS A 184 6.74 -2.16 32.55
N GLN A 185 7.58 -2.14 31.52
CA GLN A 185 8.75 -1.27 31.45
C GLN A 185 8.93 -0.73 30.03
N ASP A 186 9.39 0.52 29.92
CA ASP A 186 9.82 1.10 28.66
C ASP A 186 10.98 0.30 28.12
N CYS A 187 10.78 -0.30 26.95
CA CYS A 187 11.69 -1.24 26.34
C CYS A 187 12.08 -0.85 24.92
N VAL A 188 11.32 0.05 24.29
CA VAL A 188 11.58 0.49 22.93
C VAL A 188 11.57 2.01 22.91
N SER A 189 12.62 2.61 22.36
CA SER A 189 12.68 4.02 22.02
C SER A 189 12.91 4.14 20.51
N VAL A 190 12.17 5.03 19.88
CA VAL A 190 12.21 5.21 18.43
C VAL A 190 12.35 6.68 18.12
N ASN A 191 13.33 7.00 17.28
CA ASN A 191 13.40 8.26 16.57
C ASN A 191 13.01 8.03 15.11
N MET A 192 12.09 8.84 14.59
CA MET A 192 11.57 8.72 13.23
C MET A 192 11.93 9.98 12.46
N ASP A 193 12.46 9.83 11.26
CA ASP A 193 12.50 10.93 10.30
C ASP A 193 11.23 10.86 9.47
N LEU A 194 10.18 11.55 9.94
CA LEU A 194 8.87 11.55 9.30
C LEU A 194 8.74 12.52 8.13
N ASP A 195 9.79 13.31 7.82
CA ASP A 195 9.77 14.49 6.93
C ASP A 195 8.48 14.63 6.11
N LEU A 196 7.51 15.31 6.73
CA LEU A 196 6.16 15.40 6.19
C LEU A 196 6.12 16.21 4.89
N ASP A 197 7.21 16.89 4.53
CA ASP A 197 7.36 17.64 3.28
C ASP A 197 7.79 16.74 2.09
N ASN A 198 7.83 15.40 2.25
CA ASN A 198 8.17 14.41 1.22
C ASN A 198 9.57 14.57 0.60
N LYS A 199 10.53 15.26 1.26
CA LYS A 199 11.88 15.45 0.71
C LYS A 199 12.85 14.36 1.14
N SER A 200 12.66 13.80 2.34
CA SER A 200 13.48 12.73 2.90
C SER A 200 12.82 11.35 2.75
N TYR A 201 13.62 10.32 3.02
CA TYR A 201 13.13 8.95 3.11
C TYR A 201 12.68 8.71 4.55
N LEU A 202 11.53 8.08 4.73
CA LEU A 202 11.10 7.63 6.04
C LEU A 202 12.18 6.74 6.67
N ARG A 203 12.73 7.15 7.81
CA ARG A 203 13.76 6.43 8.54
C ARG A 203 13.27 6.16 9.97
N PHE A 204 13.56 4.98 10.49
CA PHE A 204 13.33 4.61 11.88
C PHE A 204 14.66 4.21 12.50
N GLU A 205 15.00 4.84 13.61
CA GLU A 205 16.09 4.43 14.49
C GLU A 205 15.46 3.87 15.75
N ILE A 206 15.54 2.55 15.92
CA ILE A 206 14.82 1.79 16.95
C ILE A 206 15.84 1.19 17.91
N ASP A 207 15.81 1.64 19.15
CA ASP A 207 16.52 1.04 20.27
C ASP A 207 15.55 0.16 21.06
N ALA A 208 15.79 -1.16 21.07
CA ALA A 208 14.96 -2.13 21.76
C ALA A 208 15.75 -2.90 22.83
N ASP A 209 15.43 -2.68 24.10
CA ASP A 209 15.90 -3.45 25.24
C ASP A 209 14.89 -4.54 25.59
N LEU A 210 15.17 -5.76 25.13
CA LEU A 210 14.32 -6.93 25.40
C LEU A 210 14.77 -7.76 26.62
N GLY A 211 15.51 -7.15 27.56
CA GLY A 211 16.02 -7.82 28.76
C GLY A 211 17.29 -8.66 28.53
N PHE A 212 17.78 -8.71 27.29
CA PHE A 212 19.03 -9.37 26.90
C PHE A 212 20.05 -8.36 26.32
N GLY A 213 19.87 -7.08 26.64
CA GLY A 213 20.65 -5.96 26.11
C GLY A 213 19.91 -5.17 25.03
N VAL A 214 20.37 -3.94 24.83
CA VAL A 214 19.83 -3.01 23.83
C VAL A 214 20.26 -3.45 22.43
N ARG A 215 19.28 -3.66 21.55
CA ARG A 215 19.49 -3.87 20.12
C ARG A 215 19.11 -2.61 19.36
N HIS A 216 20.02 -2.17 18.51
CA HIS A 216 19.82 -1.02 17.64
C HIS A 216 19.45 -1.49 16.23
N TYR A 217 18.33 -1.00 15.72
CA TYR A 217 17.89 -1.25 14.35
C TYR A 217 17.72 0.08 13.62
N ILE A 218 18.21 0.13 12.38
CA ILE A 218 17.98 1.27 11.50
C ILE A 218 17.22 0.78 10.29
N LEU A 219 16.02 1.30 10.10
CA LEU A 219 15.15 0.95 8.99
C LEU A 219 14.94 2.18 8.12
N HIS A 220 14.94 1.99 6.80
CA HIS A 220 14.66 3.07 5.86
C HIS A 220 13.69 2.62 4.77
N ALA A 221 12.82 3.54 4.38
CA ALA A 221 11.98 3.36 3.21
C ALA A 221 12.82 3.50 1.94
N ILE A 222 12.54 2.64 0.95
CA ILE A 222 13.23 2.70 -0.36
C ILE A 222 12.75 3.92 -1.18
N ASP A 223 11.50 4.32 -0.99
CA ASP A 223 10.84 5.38 -1.75
C ASP A 223 10.57 6.59 -0.84
N ARG A 224 10.65 7.81 -1.40
CA ARG A 224 10.41 9.06 -0.65
C ARG A 224 8.92 9.30 -0.38
N ASP A 225 8.08 9.06 -1.37
CA ASP A 225 6.64 9.38 -1.28
C ASP A 225 5.85 8.23 -0.63
N TRP A 226 6.08 7.93 0.63
CA TRP A 226 5.41 6.80 1.29
C TRP A 226 3.98 7.11 1.78
N GLN A 227 3.67 8.38 1.99
CA GLN A 227 2.36 8.89 2.41
C GLN A 227 1.72 9.72 1.30
N TYR A 228 0.40 9.66 1.20
CA TYR A 228 -0.38 10.41 0.22
C TYR A 228 -1.63 11.03 0.86
N SER A 229 -2.12 12.12 0.27
CA SER A 229 -3.38 12.74 0.69
C SER A 229 -4.61 12.07 0.03
N ASP A 230 -4.41 11.44 -1.12
CA ASP A 230 -5.43 10.87 -2.00
C ASP A 230 -5.22 9.37 -2.32
N ASP A 231 -4.31 8.68 -1.62
CA ASP A 231 -4.13 7.22 -1.71
C ASP A 231 -3.66 6.61 -0.36
N ALA A 232 -3.76 5.29 -0.24
CA ALA A 232 -3.27 4.54 0.91
C ALA A 232 -1.74 4.59 1.04
N PRO A 233 -1.17 4.52 2.25
CA PRO A 233 0.27 4.56 2.44
C PRO A 233 0.97 3.38 1.74
N SER A 234 2.09 3.67 1.07
CA SER A 234 2.81 2.71 0.24
C SER A 234 4.31 2.75 0.46
N MET A 235 4.88 1.68 1.05
CA MET A 235 6.31 1.61 1.31
C MET A 235 6.88 0.19 1.30
N ILE A 236 8.17 0.10 0.97
CA ILE A 236 9.04 -1.02 1.30
C ILE A 236 10.05 -0.52 2.32
N LEU A 237 10.12 -1.20 3.46
CA LEU A 237 11.04 -0.88 4.53
C LEU A 237 12.19 -1.90 4.56
N ARG A 238 13.43 -1.41 4.56
CA ARG A 238 14.65 -2.23 4.61
C ARG A 238 15.46 -1.95 5.85
N ASP A 239 16.07 -3.00 6.37
CA ASP A 239 17.08 -2.93 7.42
C ASP A 239 18.41 -2.45 6.79
N GLU A 240 19.01 -1.39 7.34
CA GLU A 240 20.27 -0.83 6.84
C GLU A 240 21.45 -1.77 7.10
N ALA A 241 21.40 -2.59 8.15
CA ALA A 241 22.49 -3.49 8.51
C ALA A 241 22.50 -4.76 7.65
N THR A 242 21.32 -5.35 7.37
CA THR A 242 21.23 -6.61 6.60
C THR A 242 20.88 -6.39 5.12
N GLY A 243 20.27 -5.26 4.78
CA GLY A 243 19.70 -5.00 3.45
C GLY A 243 18.39 -5.76 3.18
N GLU A 244 17.88 -6.53 4.15
CA GLU A 244 16.66 -7.30 4.00
C GLU A 244 15.42 -6.41 4.10
N SER A 245 14.39 -6.75 3.32
CA SER A 245 13.09 -6.09 3.41
C SER A 245 12.34 -6.61 4.64
N VAL A 246 12.14 -5.75 5.64
CA VAL A 246 11.42 -6.09 6.89
C VAL A 246 9.91 -6.13 6.64
N LEU A 247 9.42 -5.16 5.86
CA LEU A 247 8.00 -4.95 5.61
C LEU A 247 7.77 -4.38 4.22
N ARG A 248 6.64 -4.72 3.61
CA ARG A 248 6.17 -4.16 2.34
C ARG A 248 4.65 -4.02 2.36
N THR A 249 4.14 -2.85 2.03
CA THR A 249 2.70 -2.70 1.79
C THR A 249 2.33 -3.35 0.44
N ALA A 250 1.18 -4.02 0.41
CA ALA A 250 0.70 -4.79 -0.71
C ALA A 250 -0.29 -3.98 -1.57
N VAL A 251 -1.58 -4.14 -1.36
CA VAL A 251 -2.65 -3.44 -2.09
C VAL A 251 -3.81 -3.21 -1.13
N THR A 252 -4.62 -2.18 -1.38
CA THR A 252 -5.88 -1.99 -0.67
C THR A 252 -6.90 -3.04 -1.12
N LYS A 253 -7.87 -3.35 -0.26
CA LYS A 253 -8.88 -4.34 -0.59
C LYS A 253 -9.79 -3.81 -1.70
N PRO A 254 -10.03 -4.58 -2.78
CA PRO A 254 -10.93 -4.15 -3.83
C PRO A 254 -12.32 -3.86 -3.27
N GLY A 255 -12.83 -2.66 -3.53
CA GLY A 255 -14.13 -2.20 -3.03
C GLY A 255 -14.15 -1.78 -1.56
N ASP A 256 -13.02 -1.85 -0.84
CA ASP A 256 -12.91 -1.38 0.54
C ASP A 256 -11.53 -0.75 0.81
N CYS A 257 -11.45 0.55 0.56
CA CYS A 257 -10.23 1.34 0.75
C CYS A 257 -9.81 1.51 2.21
N THR A 258 -10.67 1.12 3.17
CA THR A 258 -10.32 1.16 4.60
C THR A 258 -9.35 0.05 4.99
N GLN A 259 -9.25 -0.99 4.16
CA GLN A 259 -8.38 -2.14 4.40
C GLN A 259 -7.11 -2.08 3.54
N LEU A 260 -5.95 -2.18 4.18
CA LEU A 260 -4.65 -2.26 3.54
C LEU A 260 -3.94 -3.54 3.99
N LYS A 261 -3.46 -4.32 3.02
CA LYS A 261 -2.65 -5.51 3.30
C LYS A 261 -1.17 -5.16 3.32
N VAL A 262 -0.44 -5.75 4.26
CA VAL A 262 1.00 -5.54 4.47
C VAL A 262 1.66 -6.91 4.65
N CYS A 263 2.75 -7.15 3.93
CA CYS A 263 3.55 -8.37 4.02
C CYS A 263 4.78 -8.14 4.90
N VAL A 264 5.11 -9.10 5.75
CA VAL A 264 6.08 -8.91 6.84
C VAL A 264 6.99 -10.13 7.01
N HIS A 265 8.30 -9.89 7.22
CA HIS A 265 9.32 -10.95 7.18
C HIS A 265 9.46 -11.76 8.47
N THR A 266 9.17 -11.18 9.62
CA THR A 266 9.28 -11.89 10.91
C THR A 266 8.03 -11.73 11.74
N THR A 267 7.91 -12.42 12.86
CA THR A 267 6.84 -12.21 13.85
C THR A 267 7.44 -11.54 15.09
N ASN A 268 6.69 -10.67 15.76
CA ASN A 268 6.97 -10.25 17.14
C ASN A 268 8.27 -9.47 17.40
N GLU A 269 8.70 -8.63 16.47
CA GLU A 269 9.85 -7.75 16.69
C GLU A 269 9.47 -6.27 16.67
N ALA A 270 10.11 -5.48 17.55
CA ALA A 270 9.91 -4.04 17.61
C ALA A 270 10.19 -3.36 16.25
N ARG A 271 11.17 -3.87 15.49
CA ARG A 271 11.51 -3.41 14.13
C ARG A 271 10.38 -3.51 13.12
N MET A 272 9.30 -4.21 13.45
CA MET A 272 8.13 -4.36 12.58
C MET A 272 6.87 -3.74 13.20
N LEU A 273 6.61 -4.01 14.48
CA LEU A 273 5.41 -3.50 15.16
C LEU A 273 5.36 -1.96 15.16
N VAL A 274 6.51 -1.31 15.30
CA VAL A 274 6.62 0.16 15.26
C VAL A 274 6.22 0.72 13.87
N PRO A 275 6.83 0.29 12.75
CA PRO A 275 6.37 0.73 11.43
C PRO A 275 4.91 0.39 11.12
N ILE A 276 4.39 -0.74 11.60
CA ILE A 276 2.99 -1.13 11.38
C ILE A 276 2.02 -0.17 12.08
N GLY A 277 2.30 0.20 13.33
CA GLY A 277 1.45 1.16 14.03
C GLY A 277 1.43 2.51 13.32
N LEU A 278 2.58 2.99 12.83
CA LEU A 278 2.65 4.19 12.00
C LEU A 278 1.79 4.04 10.72
N LEU A 279 1.93 2.93 9.99
CA LEU A 279 1.10 2.67 8.81
C LEU A 279 -0.39 2.66 9.13
N LEU A 280 -0.79 2.12 10.27
CA LEU A 280 -2.20 2.10 10.69
C LEU A 280 -2.74 3.50 10.97
N ILE A 281 -1.93 4.38 11.57
CA ILE A 281 -2.28 5.81 11.77
C ILE A 281 -2.55 6.48 10.43
N PHE A 282 -1.68 6.28 9.44
CA PHE A 282 -1.87 6.88 8.11
C PHE A 282 -3.00 6.22 7.32
N GLN A 283 -3.21 4.92 7.48
CA GLN A 283 -4.34 4.21 6.91
C GLN A 283 -5.67 4.69 7.51
N GLU A 284 -5.71 5.02 8.80
CA GLU A 284 -6.86 5.64 9.44
C GLU A 284 -7.14 7.04 8.87
N LYS A 285 -6.10 7.88 8.73
CA LYS A 285 -6.25 9.21 8.09
C LYS A 285 -6.76 9.09 6.65
N TRP A 286 -6.25 8.12 5.89
CA TRP A 286 -6.72 7.80 4.55
C TRP A 286 -8.20 7.38 4.54
N ALA A 287 -8.58 6.46 5.43
CA ALA A 287 -9.97 6.03 5.61
C ALA A 287 -10.90 7.19 6.01
N ALA A 288 -10.38 8.20 6.72
CA ALA A 288 -11.10 9.42 7.08
C ALA A 288 -11.33 10.37 5.89
N GLY A 289 -10.54 10.23 4.83
CA GLY A 289 -10.55 11.07 3.65
C GLY A 289 -11.87 10.96 2.87
N THR A 290 -12.24 12.04 2.18
CA THR A 290 -13.44 12.09 1.31
C THR A 290 -13.33 11.16 0.09
N THR A 291 -12.13 10.73 -0.23
CA THR A 291 -11.76 9.82 -1.32
C THR A 291 -12.02 8.35 -1.00
N CYS A 292 -12.06 7.96 0.28
CA CYS A 292 -12.32 6.59 0.73
C CYS A 292 -13.82 6.29 0.97
N GLY A 293 -14.71 7.13 0.44
CA GLY A 293 -16.13 6.80 0.31
C GLY A 293 -16.42 6.04 -0.98
N PRO A 294 -17.58 5.35 -1.10
CA PRO A 294 -18.01 4.85 -2.40
C PRO A 294 -18.03 6.04 -3.36
N LYS A 295 -17.13 6.04 -4.36
CA LYS A 295 -17.35 6.82 -5.57
C LYS A 295 -18.62 6.23 -6.16
N LYS A 296 -19.76 6.88 -5.89
CA LYS A 296 -20.95 6.70 -6.72
C LYS A 296 -20.47 7.02 -8.14
N LEU A 297 -20.27 5.96 -8.92
CA LEU A 297 -20.22 6.05 -10.37
C LEU A 297 -21.55 6.64 -10.85
#